data_AF-A0A0L6UP92-F1
#
_entry.id   AF-A0A0L6UP92-F1
#
_cell.length_a   1.000
_cell.length_b   1.000
_cell.length_c   1.000
_cell.angle_alpha   90.00
_cell.angle_beta   90.00
_cell.angle_gamma   90.00
#
_symmetry.space_group_name_H-M   'P 1'
#
loop_
_entity.id
_entity.type
_entity.pdbx_description
1 polymer ?
#
loop_
_entity_poly.entity_id
_entity_poly.type
_entity_poly.pdbx_seq_one_letter_code
_entity_poly.pdbx_strand_id
1 'polypeptide(L)'
;MHLNEDSIAHFVGYNLSNYEPKTLWDSILNFHATKSLKNAASVWDKLHDIQFIEGGVKEALISFQSTFQLLVKVTTGKLDKETLETCWIFFLLKRLPASFSVFWSIQFANLKHSKVSLSTFLIDIENKLRRQAQEFFRIATKTSAV
;
A
#
# COMPACT_ATOMS: atom_id res chain seq x y z
N MET A 1 22.80 17.85 -4.85
CA MET A 1 22.72 16.48 -5.42
C MET A 1 23.63 16.49 -6.64
N HIS A 2 24.84 15.95 -6.54
CA HIS A 2 25.79 15.89 -7.66
C HIS A 2 25.80 14.46 -8.21
N LEU A 3 25.47 14.31 -9.49
CA LEU A 3 25.61 13.04 -10.21
C LEU A 3 27.11 12.83 -10.48
N ASN A 4 27.63 11.63 -10.22
CA ASN A 4 29.03 11.30 -10.53
C ASN A 4 29.22 11.17 -12.06
N GLU A 5 30.46 11.30 -12.54
CA GLU A 5 30.78 11.26 -13.99
C GLU A 5 30.26 9.99 -14.68
N ASP A 6 30.34 8.83 -14.01
CA ASP A 6 29.79 7.56 -14.51
C ASP A 6 28.27 7.61 -14.73
N SER A 7 27.53 8.29 -13.86
CA SER A 7 26.09 8.49 -14.03
C SER A 7 25.78 9.42 -15.19
N ILE A 8 26.60 10.48 -15.39
CA ILE A 8 26.40 11.47 -16.46
C ILE A 8 26.65 10.85 -17.84
N ALA A 9 27.69 10.03 -17.97
CA ALA A 9 28.03 9.33 -19.20
C ALA A 9 26.88 8.44 -19.71
N HIS A 10 26.09 7.88 -18.80
CA HIS A 10 24.94 7.04 -19.12
C HIS A 10 23.76 7.81 -19.77
N PHE A 11 23.66 9.12 -19.53
CA PHE A 11 22.54 9.95 -20.01
C PHE A 11 22.90 10.87 -21.18
N VAL A 12 24.13 11.40 -21.18
CA VAL A 12 24.56 12.41 -22.16
C VAL A 12 25.47 11.81 -23.25
N GLY A 13 26.01 10.61 -23.03
CA GLY A 13 27.07 10.04 -23.88
C GLY A 13 28.36 10.88 -23.86
N TYR A 14 29.32 10.57 -24.74
CA TYR A 14 30.60 11.29 -24.82
C TYR A 14 30.51 12.67 -25.49
N ASN A 15 29.32 13.11 -25.93
CA ASN A 15 29.16 14.31 -26.76
C ASN A 15 28.30 15.38 -26.06
N LEU A 16 28.97 16.18 -25.22
CA LEU A 16 28.37 17.21 -24.36
C LEU A 16 27.91 18.48 -25.12
N SER A 17 28.25 18.62 -26.39
CA SER A 17 28.07 19.86 -27.17
C SER A 17 26.72 19.99 -27.87
N ASN A 18 25.89 18.94 -27.92
CA ASN A 18 24.69 18.89 -28.76
C ASN A 18 23.46 18.27 -28.08
N TYR A 19 23.32 18.43 -26.76
CA TYR A 19 22.22 17.78 -26.03
C TYR A 19 21.04 18.72 -25.78
N GLU A 20 19.84 18.31 -26.18
CA GLU A 20 18.58 19.03 -25.93
C GLU A 20 18.16 18.87 -24.46
N PRO A 21 18.03 19.94 -23.65
CA PRO A 21 17.79 19.84 -22.21
C PRO A 21 16.55 19.01 -21.83
N LYS A 22 15.51 19.06 -22.67
CA LYS A 22 14.27 18.30 -22.47
C LYS A 22 14.50 16.80 -22.61
N THR A 23 15.26 16.38 -23.63
CA THR A 23 15.58 14.98 -23.89
C THR A 23 16.43 14.38 -22.76
N LEU A 24 17.24 15.21 -22.08
CA LEU A 24 18.13 14.78 -21.00
C LEU A 24 17.29 14.58 -19.74
N TRP A 25 16.45 15.56 -19.47
CA TRP A 25 15.48 15.51 -18.41
C TRP A 25 14.55 14.31 -18.55
N ASP A 26 14.03 14.08 -19.76
CA ASP A 26 13.19 12.93 -20.08
C ASP A 26 13.95 11.61 -19.94
N SER A 27 15.24 11.53 -20.30
CA SER A 27 16.07 10.33 -20.13
C SER A 27 16.39 10.04 -18.65
N ILE A 28 16.72 11.07 -17.87
CA ILE A 28 16.93 10.98 -16.42
C ILE A 28 15.63 10.55 -15.73
N LEU A 29 14.51 11.19 -16.08
CA LEU A 29 13.18 10.79 -15.62
C LEU A 29 12.87 9.37 -16.04
N ASN A 30 13.14 8.97 -17.28
CA ASN A 30 12.79 7.64 -17.73
C ASN A 30 13.61 6.56 -17.02
N PHE A 31 14.87 6.81 -16.70
CA PHE A 31 15.74 5.87 -15.96
C PHE A 31 15.42 5.81 -14.46
N HIS A 32 15.14 6.94 -13.81
CA HIS A 32 14.86 6.97 -12.38
C HIS A 32 13.38 6.73 -12.05
N ALA A 33 12.47 7.22 -12.90
CA ALA A 33 11.03 7.05 -12.79
C ALA A 33 10.52 5.83 -13.59
N THR A 34 11.40 4.97 -14.10
CA THR A 34 10.94 3.73 -14.75
C THR A 34 10.05 2.99 -13.76
N LYS A 35 8.84 2.65 -14.20
CA LYS A 35 7.93 1.72 -13.52
C LYS A 35 8.54 0.31 -13.55
N SER A 36 9.70 0.11 -12.93
CA SER A 36 10.46 -1.14 -12.98
C SER A 36 9.87 -2.16 -12.01
N LEU A 37 10.03 -3.45 -12.32
CA LEU A 37 9.65 -4.50 -11.36
C LEU A 37 10.47 -4.41 -10.07
N LYS A 38 11.69 -3.84 -10.12
CA LYS A 38 12.51 -3.53 -8.95
C LYS A 38 11.83 -2.50 -8.04
N ASN A 39 11.25 -1.44 -8.61
CA ASN A 39 10.47 -0.45 -7.84
C ASN A 39 9.20 -1.08 -7.26
N ALA A 40 8.52 -1.95 -8.03
CA ALA A 40 7.38 -2.71 -7.52
C ALA A 40 7.75 -3.62 -6.34
N ALA A 41 8.88 -4.33 -6.42
CA ALA A 41 9.38 -5.16 -5.33
C ALA A 41 9.66 -4.34 -4.06
N SER A 42 10.33 -3.18 -4.19
CA SER A 42 10.57 -2.30 -3.03
C SER A 42 9.26 -1.79 -2.41
N VAL A 43 8.23 -1.50 -3.21
CA VAL A 43 6.91 -1.12 -2.68
C VAL A 43 6.20 -2.31 -2.03
N TRP A 44 6.40 -3.52 -2.57
CA TRP A 44 5.89 -4.76 -1.99
C TRP A 44 6.47 -5.02 -0.60
N ASP A 45 7.78 -4.87 -0.45
CA ASP A 45 8.47 -5.00 0.84
C ASP A 45 7.90 -3.99 1.86
N LYS A 46 7.72 -2.73 1.45
CA LYS A 46 7.09 -1.71 2.29
C LYS A 46 5.68 -2.10 2.75
N LEU A 47 4.85 -2.64 1.86
CA LEU A 47 3.52 -3.12 2.23
C LEU A 47 3.59 -4.33 3.17
N HIS A 48 4.55 -5.22 2.95
CA HIS A 48 4.81 -6.37 3.80
C HIS A 48 5.33 -5.97 5.19
N ASP A 49 6.02 -4.85 5.33
CA ASP A 49 6.55 -4.41 6.62
C ASP A 49 5.52 -3.68 7.48
N ILE A 50 4.36 -3.29 6.92
CA ILE A 50 3.28 -2.66 7.68
C ILE A 50 2.67 -3.66 8.66
N GLN A 51 2.86 -3.41 9.95
CA GLN A 51 2.30 -4.21 11.02
C GLN A 51 0.98 -3.61 11.53
N PHE A 52 -0.03 -4.45 11.68
CA PHE A 52 -1.30 -4.07 12.29
C PHE A 52 -1.27 -4.49 13.76
N ILE A 53 -0.78 -3.60 14.62
CA ILE A 53 -0.73 -3.80 16.07
C ILE A 53 -2.01 -3.31 16.75
N GLU A 54 -2.33 -3.88 17.91
CA GLU A 54 -3.49 -3.44 18.70
C GLU A 54 -3.36 -1.95 19.05
N GLY A 55 -4.42 -1.17 18.82
CA GLY A 55 -4.41 0.29 19.02
C GLY A 55 -3.73 1.13 17.93
N GLY A 56 -2.98 0.53 17.00
CA GLY A 56 -2.32 1.23 15.88
C GLY A 56 -2.84 0.85 14.48
N VAL A 57 -3.94 0.11 14.43
CA VAL A 57 -4.51 -0.43 13.17
C VAL A 57 -4.92 0.68 12.20
N LYS A 58 -5.39 1.83 12.70
CA LYS A 58 -5.86 2.94 11.86
C LYS A 58 -4.72 3.58 11.08
N GLU A 59 -3.62 3.88 11.76
CA GLU A 59 -2.41 4.45 11.18
C GLU A 59 -1.80 3.48 10.17
N ALA A 60 -1.72 2.19 10.54
CA ALA A 60 -1.29 1.13 9.64
C ALA A 60 -2.16 1.04 8.38
N LEU A 61 -3.48 1.21 8.50
CA LEU A 61 -4.40 1.17 7.36
C LEU A 61 -4.18 2.34 6.38
N ILE A 62 -3.95 3.55 6.90
CA ILE A 62 -3.66 4.74 6.09
C ILE A 62 -2.33 4.56 5.34
N SER A 63 -1.29 4.10 6.04
CA SER A 63 0.00 3.77 5.43
C SER A 63 -0.13 2.67 4.38
N PHE A 64 -0.96 1.66 4.64
CA PHE A 64 -1.22 0.58 3.71
C PHE A 64 -1.92 1.06 2.44
N GLN A 65 -2.99 1.83 2.59
CA GLN A 65 -3.77 2.35 1.45
C GLN A 65 -2.91 3.22 0.53
N SER A 66 -2.14 4.15 1.10
CA SER A 66 -1.25 5.03 0.33
C SER A 66 -0.13 4.24 -0.37
N THR A 67 0.47 3.26 0.31
CA THR A 67 1.52 2.41 -0.27
C THR A 67 0.96 1.48 -1.35
N PHE A 68 -0.26 0.97 -1.19
CA PHE A 68 -0.92 0.13 -2.20
C PHE A 68 -1.26 0.92 -3.46
N GLN A 69 -1.74 2.16 -3.32
CA GLN A 69 -1.94 3.04 -4.47
C GLN A 69 -0.64 3.30 -5.23
N LEU A 70 0.49 3.42 -4.51
CA LEU A 70 1.80 3.51 -5.15
C LEU A 70 2.14 2.22 -5.90
N LEU A 71 1.87 1.04 -5.31
CA LEU A 71 2.09 -0.25 -5.97
C LEU A 71 1.36 -0.33 -7.30
N VAL A 72 0.05 -0.02 -7.31
CA VAL A 72 -0.77 -0.03 -8.54
C VAL A 72 -0.21 0.91 -9.61
N LYS A 73 0.32 2.08 -9.22
CA LYS A 73 0.93 3.03 -10.16
C LYS A 73 2.23 2.51 -10.77
N VAL A 74 3.08 1.85 -9.98
CA VAL A 74 4.37 1.31 -10.45
C VAL A 74 4.24 -0.02 -11.18
N THR A 75 3.13 -0.75 -10.98
CA THR A 75 2.84 -2.01 -11.67
C THR A 75 1.88 -1.86 -12.85
N THR A 76 1.41 -0.64 -13.15
CA THR A 76 0.48 -0.37 -14.27
C THR A 76 1.03 -0.94 -15.58
N GLY A 77 0.25 -1.80 -16.23
CA GLY A 77 0.63 -2.46 -17.50
C GLY A 77 1.58 -3.67 -17.33
N LYS A 78 1.94 -4.03 -16.09
CA LYS A 78 2.80 -5.18 -15.78
C LYS A 78 2.12 -6.24 -14.94
N LEU A 79 1.33 -5.81 -13.95
CA LEU A 79 0.52 -6.71 -13.12
C LEU A 79 -0.93 -6.27 -13.17
N ASP A 80 -1.81 -7.27 -13.19
CA ASP A 80 -3.24 -7.04 -13.11
C ASP A 80 -3.63 -6.53 -11.71
N LYS A 81 -4.48 -5.51 -11.68
CA LYS A 81 -4.90 -4.84 -10.44
C LYS A 81 -5.77 -5.73 -9.58
N GLU A 82 -6.66 -6.51 -10.18
CA GLU A 82 -7.58 -7.40 -9.44
C GLU A 82 -6.84 -8.53 -8.72
N THR A 83 -5.81 -9.06 -9.37
CA THR A 83 -4.88 -10.02 -8.78
C THR A 83 -4.16 -9.40 -7.58
N LEU A 84 -3.64 -8.18 -7.72
CA LEU A 84 -2.99 -7.46 -6.61
C LEU A 84 -3.95 -7.23 -5.44
N GLU A 85 -5.16 -6.74 -5.70
CA GLU A 85 -6.16 -6.52 -4.65
C GLU A 85 -6.47 -7.81 -3.91
N THR A 86 -6.69 -8.92 -4.62
CA THR A 86 -6.98 -10.23 -4.04
C THR A 86 -5.84 -10.73 -3.16
N CYS A 87 -4.60 -10.70 -3.66
CA CYS A 87 -3.42 -11.10 -2.88
C CYS A 87 -3.28 -10.30 -1.58
N TRP A 88 -3.49 -8.99 -1.66
CA TRP A 88 -3.35 -8.11 -0.51
C TRP A 88 -4.52 -8.22 0.47
N ILE A 89 -5.73 -8.52 0.02
CA ILE A 89 -6.84 -8.90 0.91
C ILE A 89 -6.47 -10.14 1.73
N PHE A 90 -5.92 -11.19 1.09
CA PHE A 90 -5.46 -12.40 1.80
C PHE A 90 -4.31 -12.13 2.77
N PHE A 91 -3.42 -11.20 2.43
CA PHE A 91 -2.34 -10.81 3.32
C PHE A 91 -2.85 -10.03 4.54
N LEU A 92 -3.74 -9.06 4.32
CA LEU A 92 -4.43 -8.34 5.38
C LEU A 92 -5.13 -9.34 6.29
N LEU A 93 -6.06 -10.14 5.74
CA LEU A 93 -6.37 -11.55 6.10
C LEU A 93 -5.72 -12.12 7.37
N LYS A 94 -4.39 -12.20 7.30
CA LYS A 94 -3.55 -12.96 8.22
C LYS A 94 -2.88 -12.09 9.27
N ARG A 95 -2.95 -10.75 9.15
CA ARG A 95 -2.10 -9.82 9.91
C ARG A 95 -2.83 -8.82 10.78
N LEU A 96 -4.14 -8.58 10.60
CA LEU A 96 -4.89 -7.81 11.63
C LEU A 96 -4.84 -8.53 12.98
N PRO A 97 -4.93 -7.76 14.08
CA PRO A 97 -4.90 -8.31 15.43
C PRO A 97 -6.03 -9.30 15.74
N ALA A 98 -5.87 -10.04 16.84
CA ALA A 98 -6.85 -11.00 17.33
C ALA A 98 -8.22 -10.38 17.66
N SER A 99 -8.27 -9.09 17.97
CA SER A 99 -9.54 -8.35 18.18
C SER A 99 -10.44 -8.30 16.94
N PHE A 100 -9.90 -8.68 15.77
CA PHE A 100 -10.62 -8.83 14.50
C PHE A 100 -11.04 -10.28 14.18
N SER A 101 -10.74 -11.28 15.03
CA SER A 101 -11.11 -12.71 14.86
C SER A 101 -12.52 -12.96 14.32
N VAL A 102 -13.55 -12.37 14.93
CA VAL A 102 -14.94 -12.54 14.49
C VAL A 102 -15.20 -11.85 13.13
N PHE A 103 -14.60 -10.68 12.92
CA PHE A 103 -14.69 -9.98 11.63
C PHE A 103 -14.05 -10.82 10.52
N TRP A 104 -12.92 -11.46 10.79
CA TRP A 104 -12.25 -12.38 9.87
C TRP A 104 -13.15 -13.51 9.42
N SER A 105 -13.74 -14.24 10.37
CA SER A 105 -14.60 -15.39 10.06
C SER A 105 -15.78 -15.01 9.18
N ILE A 106 -16.37 -13.83 9.42
CA ILE A 106 -17.47 -13.30 8.61
C ILE A 106 -16.99 -12.93 7.20
N GLN A 107 -15.87 -12.22 7.08
CA GLN A 107 -15.31 -11.86 5.78
C GLN A 107 -14.94 -13.09 4.94
N PHE A 108 -14.32 -14.11 5.54
CA PHE A 108 -14.02 -15.39 4.87
C PHE A 108 -15.28 -16.14 4.42
N ALA A 109 -16.37 -16.07 5.18
CA ALA A 109 -17.64 -16.68 4.77
C ALA A 109 -18.25 -15.94 3.57
N ASN A 110 -18.17 -14.61 3.55
CA ASN A 110 -18.73 -13.76 2.49
C ASN A 110 -17.91 -13.76 1.20
N LEU A 111 -16.59 -13.93 1.30
CA LEU A 111 -15.65 -13.98 0.16
C LEU A 111 -15.90 -15.14 -0.80
N LYS A 112 -16.68 -16.17 -0.43
CA LYS A 112 -16.98 -17.33 -1.28
C LYS A 112 -17.79 -17.00 -2.53
N HIS A 113 -18.46 -15.85 -2.57
CA HIS A 113 -19.51 -15.58 -3.57
C HIS A 113 -19.36 -14.26 -4.34
N SER A 114 -18.29 -13.48 -4.10
CA SER A 114 -18.18 -12.14 -4.70
C SER A 114 -16.74 -11.73 -5.02
N LYS A 115 -16.61 -10.93 -6.09
CA LYS A 115 -15.40 -10.19 -6.40
C LYS A 115 -15.24 -9.07 -5.37
N VAL A 116 -14.29 -9.19 -4.47
CA VAL A 116 -14.05 -8.22 -3.40
C VAL A 116 -12.99 -7.23 -3.83
N SER A 117 -13.36 -5.95 -3.88
CA SER A 117 -12.38 -4.87 -4.08
C SER A 117 -11.66 -4.57 -2.77
N LEU A 118 -10.36 -4.30 -2.85
CA LEU A 118 -9.57 -3.92 -1.67
C LEU A 118 -10.13 -2.64 -1.03
N SER A 119 -10.61 -1.68 -1.82
CA SER A 119 -11.21 -0.45 -1.29
C SER A 119 -12.43 -0.72 -0.39
N THR A 120 -13.33 -1.60 -0.82
CA THR A 120 -14.50 -1.98 -0.01
C THR A 120 -14.04 -2.68 1.27
N PHE A 121 -13.06 -3.57 1.14
CA PHE A 121 -12.50 -4.30 2.27
C PHE A 121 -11.84 -3.37 3.33
N LEU A 122 -11.10 -2.35 2.91
CA LEU A 122 -10.51 -1.37 3.82
C LEU A 122 -11.58 -0.54 4.55
N ILE A 123 -12.67 -0.15 3.86
CA ILE A 123 -13.81 0.55 4.48
C ILE A 123 -14.48 -0.31 5.55
N ASP A 124 -14.60 -1.61 5.32
CA ASP A 124 -15.14 -2.54 6.32
C ASP A 124 -14.28 -2.61 7.58
N ILE A 125 -12.94 -2.57 7.43
CA ILE A 125 -12.00 -2.50 8.56
C ILE A 125 -12.19 -1.20 9.33
N GLU A 126 -12.26 -0.05 8.65
CA GLU A 126 -12.50 1.25 9.30
C GLU A 126 -13.81 1.28 10.08
N ASN A 127 -14.88 0.72 9.49
CA ASN A 127 -16.16 0.60 10.15
C ASN A 127 -16.08 -0.29 11.39
N LYS A 128 -15.32 -1.39 11.35
CA LYS A 128 -15.09 -2.25 12.51
C LYS A 128 -14.30 -1.51 13.61
N LEU A 129 -13.27 -0.75 13.25
CA LEU A 129 -12.52 0.09 14.19
C LEU A 129 -13.42 1.10 14.89
N ARG A 130 -14.29 1.77 14.13
CA ARG A 130 -15.26 2.72 14.68
C ARG A 130 -16.23 2.05 15.66
N ARG A 131 -16.72 0.85 15.34
CA ARG A 131 -17.58 0.07 16.25
C ARG A 131 -16.85 -0.35 17.53
N GLN A 132 -15.58 -0.75 17.45
CA GLN A 132 -14.77 -1.07 18.63
C GLN A 132 -14.61 0.17 19.53
N ALA A 133 -14.26 1.32 18.96
CA ALA A 133 -14.13 2.56 19.71
C ALA A 133 -15.43 2.96 20.44
N GLN A 134 -16.58 2.80 19.78
CA GLN A 134 -17.89 3.06 20.39
C GLN A 134 -18.19 2.10 21.54
N GLU A 135 -17.86 0.82 21.41
CA GLU A 135 -18.09 -0.16 22.47
C GLU A 135 -17.19 0.09 23.69
N PHE A 136 -15.91 0.42 23.48
CA PHE A 136 -15.02 0.83 24.56
C PHE A 136 -15.54 2.06 25.31
N PHE A 137 -16.01 3.08 24.59
CA PHE A 137 -16.59 4.29 25.19
C PHE A 137 -17.87 3.98 26.01
N ARG A 138 -18.73 3.10 25.48
CA ARG A 138 -19.95 2.66 26.17
C ARG A 138 -19.67 1.90 27.46
N ILE A 139 -18.62 1.07 27.47
CA ILE A 139 -18.19 0.34 28.67
C ILE A 139 -17.63 1.32 29.71
N ALA A 140 -16.74 2.23 29.29
CA ALA A 140 -16.10 3.21 30.19
C ALA A 140 -17.12 4.12 30.90
N THR A 141 -18.15 4.58 30.19
CA THR A 141 -19.21 5.42 30.76
C THR A 141 -20.13 4.67 31.74
N LYS A 142 -20.32 3.36 31.56
CA LYS A 142 -21.07 2.52 32.52
C LYS A 142 -20.28 2.21 33.78
N THR A 143 -18.96 2.00 33.68
CA THR A 143 -18.11 1.70 34.84
C THR A 143 -17.85 2.91 35.73
N SER A 144 -17.88 4.14 35.18
CA SER A 144 -17.73 5.37 35.96
C SER A 144 -19.01 5.82 36.69
N ALA A 145 -20.14 5.14 36.47
CA ALA A 145 -21.45 5.45 37.07
C ALA A 145 -21.83 4.49 38.22
N VAL A 146 -20.88 3.65 38.66
CA VAL A 146 -20.98 2.73 39.82
C VAL A 146 -19.94 3.17 40.85
#